data_AF-A0A1X7JCP1-F1
#
_entry.id   AF-A0A1X7JCP1-F1
#
_cell.length_a   1.000
_cell.length_b   1.000
_cell.length_c   1.000
_cell.angle_alpha   90.00
_cell.angle_beta   90.00
_cell.angle_gamma   90.00
#
_symmetry.space_group_name_H-M   'P 1'
#
loop_
_entity.id
_entity.type
_entity.pdbx_description
1 polymer ?
#
loop_
_entity_poly.entity_id
_entity_poly.type
_entity_poly.pdbx_seq_one_letter_code
_entity_poly.pdbx_strand_id
1 'polypeptide(L)'
;MAIVIAFRRKSSDDGWWAWALDGLLSIVIGLMALFWPEATALAFIIWMAAWGVVAGVFRIVAAIRLRHEIEGEWALGLSGLLLITWGVLMALLPAAGLLSIAWLIGTFALLIGVVMIALAFRLRRLRSA
;
A
#
# COMPACT_ATOMS: atom_id res chain seq x y z
N MET A 1 -21.28 -1.75 15.34
CA MET A 1 -22.70 -2.05 15.04
C MET A 1 -23.26 -1.38 13.77
N ALA A 2 -22.62 -0.35 13.18
CA ALA A 2 -23.13 0.29 11.94
C ALA A 2 -23.05 -0.59 10.66
N ILE A 3 -22.10 -1.52 10.58
CA ILE A 3 -21.90 -2.41 9.42
C ILE A 3 -23.03 -3.45 9.28
N VAL A 4 -23.61 -3.90 10.40
CA VAL A 4 -24.66 -4.95 10.39
C VAL A 4 -26.02 -4.39 9.96
N ILE A 5 -26.24 -3.09 10.11
CA ILE A 5 -27.50 -2.43 9.77
C ILE A 5 -27.54 -2.06 8.27
N ALA A 6 -26.37 -1.82 7.67
CA ALA A 6 -26.23 -1.53 6.24
C ALA A 6 -26.58 -2.73 5.35
N PHE A 7 -26.33 -3.97 5.81
CA PHE A 7 -26.64 -5.17 5.04
C PHE A 7 -28.12 -5.61 5.10
N ARG A 8 -28.95 -5.00 5.95
CA ARG A 8 -30.34 -5.44 6.15
C ARG A 8 -31.41 -4.61 5.47
N ARG A 9 -31.07 -3.58 4.69
CA ARG A 9 -32.09 -2.75 4.02
C ARG A 9 -32.22 -3.06 2.53
N LYS A 10 -33.10 -4.05 2.29
CA LYS A 10 -34.05 -4.14 1.17
C LYS A 10 -33.48 -4.53 -0.20
N SER A 11 -33.56 -5.83 -0.46
CA SER A 11 -33.82 -6.38 -1.79
C SER A 11 -35.19 -5.90 -2.29
N SER A 12 -35.18 -4.95 -3.22
CA SER A 12 -36.11 -4.92 -4.35
C SER A 12 -35.61 -3.91 -5.37
N ASP A 13 -35.07 -4.49 -6.46
CA ASP A 13 -35.09 -4.03 -7.84
C ASP A 13 -33.69 -3.85 -8.48
N ASP A 14 -33.41 -4.79 -9.39
CA ASP A 14 -32.40 -4.84 -10.46
C ASP A 14 -30.91 -4.66 -10.16
N GLY A 15 -30.48 -4.54 -8.91
CA GLY A 15 -29.05 -4.38 -8.57
C GLY A 15 -28.30 -5.61 -8.03
N TRP A 16 -28.99 -6.66 -7.60
CA TRP A 16 -28.35 -7.78 -6.85
C TRP A 16 -27.29 -8.54 -7.66
N TRP A 17 -27.51 -8.65 -8.98
CA TRP A 17 -26.57 -9.27 -9.90
C TRP A 17 -25.28 -8.46 -10.02
N ALA A 18 -25.32 -7.14 -9.85
CA ALA A 18 -24.13 -6.29 -9.88
C ALA A 18 -23.20 -6.59 -8.68
N TRP A 19 -23.77 -6.81 -7.49
CA TRP A 19 -23.01 -7.23 -6.31
C TRP A 19 -22.44 -8.64 -6.45
N ALA A 20 -23.21 -9.56 -7.04
CA ALA A 20 -22.75 -10.92 -7.33
C ALA A 20 -21.62 -10.93 -8.38
N LEU A 21 -21.74 -10.09 -9.41
CA LEU A 21 -20.73 -9.92 -10.46
C LEU A 21 -19.46 -9.29 -9.88
N ASP A 22 -19.57 -8.27 -9.02
CA ASP A 22 -18.43 -7.65 -8.34
C ASP A 22 -17.70 -8.65 -7.43
N GLY A 23 -18.45 -9.46 -6.68
CA GLY A 23 -17.92 -10.58 -5.89
C GLY A 23 -17.19 -11.62 -6.74
N LEU A 24 -17.78 -12.02 -7.88
CA LEU A 24 -17.13 -12.95 -8.81
C LEU A 24 -15.87 -12.34 -9.43
N LEU A 25 -15.94 -11.07 -9.84
CA LEU A 25 -14.83 -10.35 -10.44
C LEU A 25 -13.67 -10.22 -9.46
N SER A 26 -13.95 -9.89 -8.20
CA SER A 26 -12.94 -9.80 -7.14
C SER A 26 -12.31 -11.16 -6.81
N ILE A 27 -13.06 -12.26 -6.85
CA ILE A 27 -12.50 -13.62 -6.75
C ILE A 27 -11.58 -13.93 -7.93
N VAL A 28 -12.01 -13.63 -9.16
CA VAL A 28 -11.20 -13.85 -10.37
C VAL A 28 -9.92 -13.03 -10.32
N ILE A 29 -10.01 -11.74 -9.98
CA ILE A 29 -8.86 -10.85 -9.78
C ILE A 29 -7.94 -11.39 -8.67
N GLY A 30 -8.51 -11.86 -7.55
CA GLY A 30 -7.75 -12.46 -6.46
C GLY A 30 -7.00 -13.74 -6.87
N LEU A 31 -7.64 -14.60 -7.67
CA LEU A 31 -6.99 -15.80 -8.21
C LEU A 31 -5.88 -15.43 -9.20
N MET A 32 -6.13 -14.49 -10.11
CA MET A 32 -5.12 -13.96 -11.02
C MET A 32 -3.92 -13.40 -10.25
N ALA A 33 -4.16 -12.74 -9.12
CA ALA A 33 -3.11 -12.24 -8.24
C ALA A 33 -2.27 -13.34 -7.58
N LEU A 34 -2.87 -14.47 -7.22
CA LEU A 34 -2.13 -15.61 -6.67
C LEU A 34 -1.28 -16.32 -7.73
N PHE A 35 -1.80 -16.47 -8.95
CA PHE A 35 -1.11 -17.21 -10.02
C PHE A 35 -0.09 -16.35 -10.78
N TRP A 36 -0.30 -15.04 -10.87
CA TRP A 36 0.62 -14.08 -11.49
C TRP A 36 0.97 -12.93 -10.54
N PRO A 37 1.69 -13.22 -9.44
CA PRO A 37 2.03 -12.21 -8.44
C PRO A 37 2.88 -11.08 -9.02
N GLU A 38 3.73 -11.35 -10.00
CA GLU A 38 4.57 -10.35 -10.65
C GLU A 38 3.74 -9.33 -11.46
N ALA A 39 2.78 -9.79 -12.25
CA ALA A 39 1.90 -8.93 -13.02
C ALA A 39 0.99 -8.09 -12.10
N THR A 40 0.48 -8.68 -11.03
CA THR A 40 -0.34 -7.95 -10.05
C THR A 40 0.48 -6.92 -9.27
N ALA A 41 1.72 -7.24 -8.89
CA ALA A 41 2.61 -6.28 -8.27
C ALA A 41 2.86 -5.08 -9.21
N LEU A 42 3.15 -5.32 -10.49
CA LEU A 42 3.33 -4.25 -11.47
C LEU A 42 2.06 -3.42 -11.66
N ALA A 43 0.90 -4.05 -11.79
CA ALA A 43 -0.38 -3.36 -11.91
C ALA A 43 -0.66 -2.46 -10.69
N PHE A 44 -0.37 -2.95 -9.48
CA PHE A 44 -0.52 -2.19 -8.25
C PHE A 44 0.45 -1.01 -8.17
N ILE A 45 1.70 -1.20 -8.61
CA ILE A 45 2.71 -0.12 -8.67
C ILE A 45 2.28 0.96 -9.66
N ILE A 46 1.82 0.59 -10.85
CA ILE A 46 1.34 1.54 -11.87
C ILE A 46 0.13 2.31 -11.34
N TRP A 47 -0.81 1.61 -10.68
CA TRP A 47 -1.97 2.24 -10.05
C TRP A 47 -1.55 3.28 -9.00
N MET A 48 -0.63 2.92 -8.11
CA MET A 48 -0.10 3.83 -7.08
C MET A 48 0.68 5.01 -7.69
N ALA A 49 1.44 4.77 -8.75
CA ALA A 49 2.15 5.82 -9.46
C ALA A 49 1.18 6.82 -10.10
N ALA A 50 0.15 6.33 -10.80
CA ALA A 50 -0.90 7.16 -11.37
C ALA A 50 -1.62 7.99 -10.29
N TRP A 51 -1.98 7.35 -9.16
CA TRP A 51 -2.56 8.05 -8.02
C TRP A 51 -1.65 9.14 -7.45
N GLY A 52 -0.35 8.85 -7.30
CA GLY A 52 0.66 9.80 -6.84
C GLY A 52 0.79 11.01 -7.76
N VAL A 53 0.79 10.80 -9.08
CA VAL A 53 0.79 11.88 -10.08
C VAL A 53 -0.47 12.73 -9.95
N VAL A 54 -1.65 12.10 -9.90
CA VAL A 54 -2.93 12.82 -9.77
C VAL A 54 -2.96 13.65 -8.49
N ALA A 55 -2.64 13.05 -7.34
CA ALA A 55 -2.58 13.74 -6.06
C ALA A 55 -1.55 14.87 -6.03
N GLY A 56 -0.38 14.66 -6.65
CA GLY A 56 0.65 15.69 -6.80
C GLY A 56 0.16 16.88 -7.62
N VAL A 57 -0.50 16.63 -8.76
CA VAL A 57 -1.11 17.67 -9.60
C VAL A 57 -2.19 18.44 -8.82
N PHE A 58 -3.08 17.76 -8.10
CA PHE A 58 -4.08 18.43 -7.26
C PHE A 58 -3.46 19.34 -6.21
N ARG A 59 -2.36 18.92 -5.58
CA ARG A 59 -1.62 19.75 -4.61
C ARG A 59 -0.99 20.98 -5.25
N ILE A 60 -0.43 20.85 -6.46
CA ILE A 60 0.11 21.99 -7.21
C ILE A 60 -1.01 22.98 -7.57
N VAL A 61 -2.14 22.48 -8.07
CA VAL A 61 -3.30 23.33 -8.40
C VAL A 61 -3.85 24.02 -7.16
N ALA A 62 -3.93 23.31 -6.03
CA ALA A 62 -4.34 23.88 -4.75
C ALA A 62 -3.36 24.97 -4.27
N ALA A 63 -2.05 24.73 -4.36
CA ALA A 63 -1.04 25.73 -4.02
C ALA A 63 -1.17 27.01 -4.86
N ILE A 64 -1.45 26.89 -6.15
CA ILE A 64 -1.65 28.06 -7.04
C ILE A 64 -2.94 28.80 -6.72
N ARG A 65 -4.02 28.09 -6.36
CA ARG A 65 -5.33 28.70 -6.06
C ARG A 65 -5.41 29.33 -4.68
N LEU A 66 -4.73 28.75 -3.69
CA LEU A 66 -4.77 29.17 -2.29
C LEU A 66 -3.57 30.04 -1.89
N ARG A 67 -2.86 30.59 -2.88
CA ARG A 67 -1.67 31.45 -2.73
C ARG A 67 -1.90 32.83 -2.09
N HIS A 68 -3.08 33.06 -1.54
CA HIS A 68 -3.46 34.34 -0.93
C HIS A 68 -4.09 34.16 0.45
N GLU A 69 -4.31 32.92 0.89
CA GLU A 69 -4.95 32.62 2.16
C GLU A 69 -4.05 31.84 3.14
N ILE A 70 -2.88 31.34 2.71
CA ILE A 70 -2.04 30.46 3.53
C ILE A 70 -0.58 30.92 3.57
N GLU A 71 -0.08 31.25 4.77
CA GLU A 71 1.37 31.40 5.03
C GLU A 71 2.02 30.00 5.04
N GLY A 72 2.64 29.58 3.92
CA GLY A 72 3.28 28.26 3.80
C GLY A 72 3.21 27.59 2.41
N GLU A 73 2.83 28.34 1.37
CA GLU A 73 2.65 27.88 -0.02
C GLU A 73 3.84 27.08 -0.58
N TRP A 74 5.05 27.45 -0.16
CA TRP A 74 6.28 26.79 -0.56
C TRP A 74 6.37 25.34 -0.04
N ALA A 75 5.87 25.08 1.17
CA ALA A 75 5.82 23.74 1.75
C ALA A 75 4.79 22.86 1.02
N LEU A 76 3.64 23.42 0.61
CA LEU A 76 2.64 22.72 -0.20
C LEU A 76 3.19 22.38 -1.59
N GLY A 77 3.83 23.34 -2.27
CA GLY A 77 4.50 23.11 -3.55
C GLY A 77 5.60 22.06 -3.46
N LEU A 78 6.46 22.14 -2.44
CA LEU A 78 7.53 21.17 -2.19
C LEU A 78 6.96 19.78 -1.91
N SER A 79 5.90 19.66 -1.12
CA SER A 79 5.23 18.39 -0.84
C SER A 79 4.58 17.77 -2.08
N GLY A 80 4.07 18.60 -3.00
CA GLY A 80 3.54 18.16 -4.30
C GLY A 80 4.66 17.64 -5.20
N LEU A 81 5.77 18.38 -5.28
CA LEU A 81 6.95 17.98 -6.05
C LEU A 81 7.56 16.68 -5.51
N LEU A 82 7.75 16.56 -4.19
CA LEU A 82 8.19 15.35 -3.52
C LEU A 82 7.32 14.15 -3.86
N LEU A 83 5.99 14.32 -3.90
CA LEU A 83 5.06 13.24 -4.25
C LEU A 83 5.17 12.83 -5.72
N ILE A 84 5.34 13.79 -6.62
CA ILE A 84 5.54 13.52 -8.05
C ILE A 84 6.87 12.79 -8.25
N THR A 85 7.95 13.28 -7.64
CA THR A 85 9.27 12.63 -7.68
C THR A 85 9.18 11.20 -7.16
N TRP A 86 8.50 10.98 -6.02
CA TRP A 86 8.30 9.65 -5.46
C TRP A 86 7.45 8.74 -6.38
N GLY A 87 6.35 9.26 -6.93
CA GLY A 87 5.48 8.53 -7.85
C GLY A 87 6.18 8.14 -9.15
N VAL A 88 6.96 9.05 -9.72
CA VAL A 88 7.78 8.81 -10.92
C VAL A 88 8.91 7.81 -10.62
N LEU A 89 9.59 7.92 -9.47
CA LEU A 89 10.62 6.97 -9.05
C LEU A 89 10.05 5.55 -8.91
N MET A 90 8.89 5.40 -8.29
CA MET A 90 8.22 4.10 -8.16
C MET A 90 7.82 3.51 -9.52
N ALA A 91 7.41 4.35 -10.48
CA ALA A 91 7.08 3.92 -11.84
C ALA A 91 8.31 3.47 -12.64
N LEU A 92 9.45 4.16 -12.50
CA LEU A 92 10.69 3.86 -13.22
C LEU A 92 11.48 2.71 -12.60
N LEU A 93 11.37 2.52 -11.29
CA LEU A 93 12.09 1.50 -10.53
C LEU A 93 11.11 0.62 -9.72
N PRO A 94 10.18 -0.11 -10.37
CA PRO A 94 9.24 -0.99 -9.68
C PRO A 94 9.98 -2.06 -8.85
N ALA A 95 11.16 -2.48 -9.32
CA ALA A 95 12.03 -3.41 -8.61
C ALA A 95 12.53 -2.88 -7.26
N ALA A 96 12.68 -1.56 -7.08
CA ALA A 96 13.14 -0.98 -5.81
C ALA A 96 12.13 -1.19 -4.68
N GLY A 97 10.82 -1.20 -4.99
CA GLY A 97 9.78 -1.56 -4.04
C GLY A 97 9.90 -3.01 -3.59
N LEU A 98 10.12 -3.92 -4.53
CA LEU A 98 10.28 -5.35 -4.25
C LEU A 98 11.54 -5.64 -3.43
N LEU A 99 12.66 -5.01 -3.79
CA LEU A 99 13.91 -5.07 -3.04
C LEU A 99 13.74 -4.52 -1.61
N SER A 100 13.01 -3.42 -1.41
CA SER A 100 12.78 -2.86 -0.07
C SER A 100 12.05 -3.85 0.84
N ILE A 101 11.03 -4.53 0.33
CA ILE A 101 10.31 -5.57 1.07
C ILE A 101 11.23 -6.75 1.39
N ALA A 102 12.03 -7.19 0.43
CA ALA A 102 13.00 -8.27 0.64
C ALA A 102 14.03 -7.93 1.73
N TRP A 103 14.60 -6.72 1.71
CA TRP A 103 15.52 -6.23 2.73
C TRP A 103 14.87 -6.14 4.11
N LEU A 104 13.63 -5.65 4.19
CA LEU A 104 12.87 -5.60 5.43
C LEU A 104 12.68 -6.99 6.03
N ILE A 105 12.19 -7.94 5.23
CA ILE A 105 11.97 -9.34 5.65
C ILE A 105 13.28 -9.98 6.08
N GLY A 106 14.34 -9.82 5.29
CA GLY A 106 15.67 -10.37 5.59
C GLY A 106 16.22 -9.83 6.91
N THR A 107 16.11 -8.52 7.14
CA THR A 107 16.56 -7.89 8.39
C THR A 107 15.76 -8.38 9.59
N PHE A 108 14.45 -8.46 9.49
CA PHE A 108 13.60 -9.01 10.56
C PHE A 108 13.93 -10.47 10.87
N ALA A 109 14.11 -11.30 9.84
CA ALA A 109 14.48 -12.70 10.00
C ALA A 109 15.84 -12.84 10.71
N LEU A 110 16.83 -12.01 10.36
CA LEU A 110 18.13 -11.97 11.03
C LEU A 110 18.00 -11.58 12.50
N LEU A 111 17.24 -10.54 12.81
CA LEU A 111 17.00 -10.10 14.20
C LEU A 111 16.37 -11.21 15.04
N ILE A 112 15.33 -11.85 14.52
CA ILE A 112 14.65 -12.97 15.19
C ILE A 112 15.61 -14.15 15.38
N GLY A 113 16.40 -14.49 14.35
CA GLY A 113 17.40 -15.55 14.43
C GLY A 113 18.46 -15.29 15.50
N VAL A 114 18.96 -14.06 15.58
CA VAL A 114 19.92 -13.64 16.63
C VAL A 114 19.31 -13.78 18.02
N VAL A 115 18.07 -13.33 18.22
CA VAL A 115 17.36 -13.45 19.50
C VAL A 115 17.17 -14.91 19.90
N MET A 116 16.79 -15.78 18.97
CA MET A 116 16.62 -17.23 19.20
C MET A 116 17.95 -17.88 19.59
N ILE A 117 19.04 -17.56 18.91
CA ILE A 117 20.38 -18.07 19.22
C ILE A 117 20.81 -17.61 20.62
N ALA A 118 20.63 -16.33 20.96
CA ALA A 118 20.93 -15.81 22.28
C ALA A 118 20.10 -16.49 23.38
N LEU A 119 18.81 -16.72 23.13
CA LEU A 119 17.92 -17.42 24.06
C LEU A 119 18.33 -18.88 24.24
N ALA A 120 18.73 -19.57 23.16
CA ALA A 120 19.25 -20.94 23.22
C ALA A 120 20.50 -21.05 24.10
N PHE A 121 21.45 -20.11 23.95
CA PHE A 121 22.62 -20.05 24.82
C PHE A 121 22.25 -19.75 26.28
N ARG A 122 21.30 -18.84 26.51
CA ARG A 122 20.82 -18.49 27.86
C ARG A 122 20.15 -19.68 28.55
N LEU A 123 19.29 -20.40 27.83
CA LEU A 123 18.63 -21.63 28.31
C LEU A 123 19.64 -22.74 28.62
N ARG A 124 20.63 -22.94 27.75
CA ARG A 124 21.69 -23.94 27.99
C ARG A 124 22.49 -23.60 29.26
N ARG A 125 22.80 -22.32 29.48
CA ARG A 125 23.55 -21.86 30.67
C ARG A 125 22.77 -22.05 31.97
N LEU A 126 21.46 -21.81 31.97
CA LEU A 126 20.59 -22.04 33.13
C LEU A 126 20.40 -23.52 33.48
N ARG A 127 20.47 -24.42 32.49
CA ARG A 127 20.45 -25.88 32.73
C ARG A 127 21.80 -26.42 33.23
N SER A 128 22.88 -25.67 33.00
CA SER A 128 24.25 -26.09 33.35
C SER A 128 24.71 -25.59 34.73
N ALA A 129 23.85 -24.85 35.45
CA ALA A 129 24.08 -24.30 36.80
C ALA A 129 23.14 -24.99 37.80
#